data_AF-A0A7Z1RZN4-F1
#
_entry.id   AF-A0A7Z1RZN4-F1
#
_cell.length_a   1.000
_cell.length_b   1.000
_cell.length_c   1.000
_cell.angle_alpha   90.00
_cell.angle_beta   90.00
_cell.angle_gamma   90.00
#
_symmetry.space_group_name_H-M   'P 1'
#
loop_
_entity.id
_entity.type
_entity.pdbx_description
1 polymer ?
#
loop_
_entity_poly.entity_id
_entity_poly.type
_entity_poly.pdbx_seq_one_letter_code
_entity_poly.pdbx_strand_id
1 'polypeptide(L)'
;MLKPLRLSRRDRKTLIHDHLTPLSKLIINPDDIYCAIEHNDQQAFPSQICDNCAPGLFKHYGYRVADAGWCSQCHERGECLDVALIEHYRKYGIDDYTICRYLPRKRYQSNVCPLPLRYQSIDDIEKAHQTLFNAFKIQKRLGDSTLLAR
;
A
#
# COMPACT_ATOMS: atom_id res chain seq x y z
N MET A 1 -13.98 13.38 38.91
CA MET A 1 -13.94 12.28 37.93
C MET A 1 -14.03 12.86 36.53
N LEU A 2 -13.03 12.64 35.68
CA LEU A 2 -13.10 13.03 34.27
C LEU A 2 -14.06 12.07 33.55
N LYS A 3 -15.12 12.60 32.92
CA LYS A 3 -16.00 11.81 32.05
C LYS A 3 -15.34 11.65 30.68
N PRO A 4 -15.37 10.45 30.08
CA PRO A 4 -14.86 10.25 28.73
C PRO A 4 -15.69 11.06 27.73
N LEU A 5 -15.00 11.87 26.93
CA LEU A 5 -15.60 12.62 25.83
C LEU A 5 -16.07 11.63 24.74
N ARG A 6 -17.38 11.60 24.49
CA ARG A 6 -17.96 10.90 23.34
C ARG A 6 -17.83 11.79 22.11
N LEU A 7 -16.71 11.68 21.42
CA LEU A 7 -16.46 12.39 20.17
C LEU A 7 -16.94 11.56 18.98
N SER A 8 -17.46 12.22 17.95
CA SER A 8 -17.60 11.59 16.65
C SER A 8 -16.21 11.19 16.11
N ARG A 9 -16.17 10.25 15.16
CA ARG A 9 -14.88 9.84 14.55
C ARG A 9 -14.15 11.03 13.92
N ARG A 10 -14.88 12.01 13.39
CA ARG A 10 -14.35 13.23 12.79
C ARG A 10 -13.79 14.17 13.87
N ASP A 11 -14.56 14.43 14.92
CA ASP A 11 -14.12 15.35 15.99
C ASP A 11 -12.94 14.80 16.76
N ARG A 12 -12.90 13.48 16.98
CA ARG A 12 -11.76 12.80 17.58
C ARG A 12 -10.51 12.98 16.73
N LYS A 13 -10.63 12.86 15.41
CA LYS A 13 -9.54 13.01 14.44
C LYS A 13 -9.01 14.45 14.42
N THR A 14 -9.91 15.43 14.45
CA THR A 14 -9.56 16.86 14.53
C THR A 14 -8.85 17.18 15.85
N LEU A 15 -9.40 16.75 16.99
CA LEU A 15 -8.76 16.94 18.31
C LEU A 15 -7.40 16.28 18.41
N ILE A 16 -7.24 15.06 17.90
CA ILE A 16 -5.95 14.37 17.85
C ILE A 16 -4.97 15.16 16.97
N HIS A 17 -5.38 15.59 15.79
CA HIS A 17 -4.51 16.34 14.88
C HIS A 17 -4.08 17.70 15.47
N ASP A 18 -4.98 18.39 16.16
CA ASP A 18 -4.73 19.72 16.74
C ASP A 18 -3.84 19.65 18.00
N HIS A 19 -3.77 18.50 18.66
CA HIS A 19 -3.00 18.34 19.91
C HIS A 19 -1.85 17.32 19.85
N LEU A 20 -1.82 16.45 18.85
CA LEU A 20 -0.81 15.42 18.64
C LEU A 20 -0.22 15.59 17.24
N THR A 21 0.81 16.44 17.13
CA THR A 21 1.69 16.42 15.96
C THR A 21 2.33 15.03 15.83
N PRO A 22 2.36 14.43 14.62
CA PRO A 22 3.08 13.18 14.42
C PRO A 22 4.54 13.36 14.85
N LEU A 23 4.98 12.54 15.81
CA LEU A 23 6.35 12.60 16.37
C LEU A 23 7.42 12.42 15.30
N SER A 24 7.08 11.76 14.20
CA SER A 24 7.89 11.68 12.99
C SER A 24 6.99 11.68 11.75
N LYS A 25 7.42 12.41 10.72
CA LYS A 25 6.97 12.21 9.35
C LYS A 25 7.94 11.23 8.71
N LEU A 26 7.49 10.02 8.42
CA LEU A 26 8.32 9.10 7.65
C LEU A 26 8.41 9.67 6.23
N ILE A 27 9.61 10.10 5.84
CA ILE A 27 9.90 10.39 4.44
C ILE A 27 10.22 9.04 3.82
N ILE A 28 9.28 8.50 3.05
CA ILE A 28 9.57 7.33 2.21
C ILE A 28 10.45 7.80 1.08
N ASN A 29 11.71 7.37 1.07
CA ASN A 29 12.63 7.63 -0.03
C ASN A 29 12.51 6.51 -1.09
N PRO A 30 12.94 6.77 -2.33
CA PRO A 30 13.01 5.75 -3.37
C PRO A 30 13.78 4.49 -2.94
N ASP A 31 14.83 4.65 -2.14
CA ASP A 31 15.64 3.53 -1.63
C ASP A 31 14.84 2.62 -0.67
N ASP A 32 13.97 3.21 0.17
CA ASP A 32 13.10 2.45 1.07
C ASP A 32 12.10 1.59 0.26
N ILE A 33 11.63 2.13 -0.86
CA ILE A 33 10.75 1.44 -1.81
C ILE A 33 11.51 0.30 -2.48
N TYR A 34 12.70 0.57 -3.02
CA TYR A 34 13.52 -0.44 -3.69
C TYR A 34 13.89 -1.59 -2.74
N CYS A 35 14.36 -1.28 -1.53
CA CYS A 35 14.67 -2.29 -0.52
C CYS A 35 13.44 -3.13 -0.16
N ALA A 36 12.26 -2.52 -0.06
CA ALA A 36 11.01 -3.23 0.23
C ALA A 36 10.51 -4.13 -0.92
N ILE A 37 10.96 -3.87 -2.15
CA ILE A 37 10.69 -4.69 -3.34
C ILE A 37 11.65 -5.88 -3.39
N GLU A 38 12.94 -5.63 -3.18
CA GLU A 38 14.00 -6.63 -3.37
C GLU A 38 14.14 -7.60 -2.17
N HIS A 39 13.71 -7.21 -0.96
CA HIS A 39 13.82 -8.05 0.23
C HIS A 39 12.49 -8.72 0.58
N ASN A 40 12.53 -10.05 0.75
CA ASN A 40 11.37 -10.88 1.08
C ASN A 40 11.03 -10.91 2.58
N ASP A 41 11.91 -10.36 3.42
CA ASP A 41 11.76 -10.42 4.87
C ASP A 41 10.57 -9.59 5.37
N GLN A 42 10.00 -10.02 6.50
CA GLN A 42 8.98 -9.26 7.20
C GLN A 42 9.60 -7.95 7.71
N GLN A 43 9.34 -6.84 7.00
CA GLN A 43 9.68 -5.52 7.50
C GLN A 43 8.90 -5.23 8.79
N ALA A 44 9.57 -4.64 9.78
CA ALA A 44 8.98 -4.23 11.05
C ALA A 44 7.91 -3.16 10.77
N PHE A 45 6.67 -3.62 10.64
CA PHE A 45 5.47 -2.85 10.29
C PHE A 45 5.43 -2.32 8.84
N PRO A 46 4.29 -2.48 8.13
CA PRO A 46 4.22 -2.35 6.67
C PRO A 46 4.61 -0.98 6.12
N SER A 47 5.09 -0.92 4.89
CA SER A 47 5.13 0.25 4.00
C SER A 47 3.74 0.87 3.69
N GLN A 48 2.71 0.55 4.47
CA GLN A 48 1.32 1.00 4.31
C GLN A 48 1.10 2.33 5.01
N ILE A 49 1.10 3.41 4.24
CA ILE A 49 0.88 4.76 4.76
C ILE A 49 -0.53 5.23 4.37
N CYS A 50 -1.24 5.81 5.33
CA CYS A 50 -2.57 6.36 5.09
C CYS A 50 -2.55 7.79 4.56
N ASP A 51 -3.69 8.21 4.01
CA ASP A 51 -3.86 9.54 3.41
C ASP A 51 -3.61 10.70 4.37
N ASN A 52 -3.88 10.51 5.66
CA ASN A 52 -3.50 11.46 6.69
C ASN A 52 -1.99 11.62 6.85
N CYS A 53 -1.26 10.49 6.85
CA CYS A 53 0.16 10.45 7.15
C CYS A 53 1.00 10.91 5.97
N ALA A 54 0.55 10.63 4.74
CA ALA A 54 1.20 11.07 3.51
C ALA A 54 0.18 11.54 2.45
N PRO A 55 -0.47 12.71 2.64
CA PRO A 55 -1.47 13.21 1.70
C PRO A 55 -0.90 13.46 0.29
N GLY A 56 0.39 13.81 0.19
CA GLY A 56 1.09 13.97 -1.08
C GLY A 56 1.15 12.68 -1.90
N LEU A 57 1.26 11.53 -1.23
CA LEU A 57 1.30 10.23 -1.88
C LEU A 57 -0.05 9.92 -2.55
N PHE A 58 -1.16 10.21 -1.87
CA PHE A 58 -2.50 10.00 -2.41
C PHE A 58 -2.86 10.97 -3.55
N LYS A 59 -2.26 12.16 -3.57
CA LYS A 59 -2.35 13.06 -4.74
C LYS A 59 -1.67 12.47 -5.97
N HIS A 60 -0.58 11.72 -5.79
CA HIS A 60 0.19 11.13 -6.89
C HIS A 60 -0.40 9.79 -7.35
N TYR A 61 -0.69 8.87 -6.41
CA TYR A 61 -1.15 7.51 -6.70
C TYR A 61 -2.67 7.41 -6.83
N GLY A 62 -3.42 8.33 -6.22
CA GLY A 62 -4.88 8.24 -6.13
C GLY A 62 -5.38 7.13 -5.20
N TYR A 63 -6.71 6.99 -5.13
CA TYR A 63 -7.38 6.06 -4.22
C TYR A 63 -7.73 4.71 -4.87
N ARG A 64 -7.53 4.52 -6.19
CA ARG A 64 -7.86 3.26 -6.87
C ARG A 64 -7.00 2.09 -6.38
N VAL A 65 -5.74 2.39 -6.12
CA VAL A 65 -4.73 1.44 -5.63
C VAL A 65 -4.56 1.48 -4.11
N ALA A 66 -5.37 2.29 -3.41
CA ALA A 66 -5.46 2.28 -1.96
C ALA A 66 -6.43 1.21 -1.47
N ASP A 67 -6.28 0.79 -0.22
CA ASP A 67 -7.21 -0.14 0.42
C ASP A 67 -7.26 0.06 1.94
N ALA A 68 -8.41 -0.21 2.56
CA ALA A 68 -8.67 0.06 3.98
C ALA A 68 -7.81 -0.82 4.91
N GLY A 69 -6.80 -0.26 5.57
CA GLY A 69 -5.81 -1.00 6.36
C GLY A 69 -5.36 -0.27 7.61
N TRP A 70 -4.40 -0.84 8.32
CA TRP A 70 -3.73 -0.20 9.45
C TRP A 70 -2.51 0.54 8.94
N CYS A 71 -2.40 1.83 9.25
CA CYS A 71 -1.23 2.61 8.87
C CYS A 71 -0.05 2.29 9.79
N SER A 72 1.14 2.07 9.23
CA SER A 72 2.36 1.84 10.03
C SER A 72 2.87 3.05 10.77
N GLN A 73 2.51 4.26 10.33
CA GLN A 73 2.97 5.49 10.97
C GLN A 73 2.08 5.91 12.14
N CYS A 74 0.76 5.99 11.92
CA CYS A 74 -0.17 6.42 12.98
C CYS A 74 -0.87 5.27 13.70
N HIS A 75 -0.70 4.02 13.26
CA HIS A 75 -1.39 2.85 13.81
C HIS A 75 -2.92 2.98 13.83
N GLU A 76 -3.48 3.87 13.03
CA GLU A 76 -4.94 4.01 12.84
C GLU A 76 -5.40 3.28 11.58
N ARG A 77 -6.68 2.91 11.57
CA ARG A 77 -7.34 2.33 10.40
C ARG A 77 -7.82 3.42 9.44
N GLY A 78 -7.35 3.36 8.19
CA GLY A 78 -7.70 4.30 7.12
C GLY A 78 -7.47 3.72 5.73
N GLU A 79 -7.63 4.54 4.69
CA GLU A 79 -7.20 4.20 3.33
C GLU A 79 -5.68 4.23 3.30
N CYS A 80 -5.04 3.10 2.98
CA CYS A 80 -3.59 2.94 2.99
C CYS A 80 -3.05 2.55 1.61
N LEU A 81 -1.85 3.03 1.30
CA LEU A 81 -1.09 2.67 0.10
C LEU A 81 0.15 1.87 0.49
N ASP A 82 0.36 0.73 -0.16
CA ASP A 82 1.62 -0.03 -0.11
C ASP A 82 2.44 0.27 -1.38
N VAL A 83 3.20 1.38 -1.37
CA VAL A 83 3.83 1.93 -2.58
C VAL A 83 4.73 0.93 -3.28
N ALA A 84 5.56 0.21 -2.53
CA ALA A 84 6.44 -0.81 -3.06
C ALA A 84 5.67 -1.91 -3.82
N LEU A 85 4.53 -2.35 -3.28
CA LEU A 85 3.69 -3.34 -3.93
C LEU A 85 3.06 -2.81 -5.22
N ILE A 86 2.59 -1.55 -5.21
CA ILE A 86 1.98 -0.93 -6.38
C ILE A 86 3.01 -0.72 -7.50
N GLU A 87 4.20 -0.21 -7.17
CA GLU A 87 5.29 -0.03 -8.13
C GLU A 87 5.78 -1.36 -8.70
N HIS A 88 5.78 -2.42 -7.89
CA HIS A 88 6.07 -3.77 -8.36
C HIS A 88 5.11 -4.23 -9.45
N TYR A 89 3.80 -3.97 -9.31
CA TYR A 89 2.83 -4.30 -10.35
C TYR A 89 3.02 -3.46 -11.62
N ARG A 90 3.29 -2.16 -11.45
CA ARG A 90 3.52 -1.23 -12.56
C ARG A 90 4.78 -1.57 -13.35
N LYS A 91 5.81 -2.16 -12.73
CA LYS A 91 6.99 -2.71 -13.43
C LYS A 91 6.61 -3.74 -14.50
N TYR A 92 5.51 -4.46 -14.33
CA TYR A 92 4.96 -5.41 -15.31
C TYR A 92 3.98 -4.79 -16.30
N GLY A 93 3.69 -3.48 -16.20
CA GLY A 93 2.72 -2.79 -17.05
C GLY A 93 1.27 -3.05 -16.65
N ILE A 94 1.02 -3.50 -15.41
CA ILE A 94 -0.32 -3.73 -14.89
C ILE A 94 -0.92 -2.38 -14.48
N ASP A 95 -2.06 -2.02 -15.04
CA ASP A 95 -2.73 -0.75 -14.79
C ASP A 95 -3.51 -0.73 -13.46
N ASP A 96 -3.76 0.46 -12.94
CA ASP A 96 -4.45 0.67 -11.64
C ASP A 96 -5.85 0.06 -11.58
N TYR A 97 -6.57 -0.07 -12.71
CA TYR A 97 -7.89 -0.72 -12.73
C TYR A 97 -7.75 -2.22 -12.56
N THR A 98 -6.79 -2.84 -13.26
CA THR A 98 -6.47 -4.27 -13.10
C THR A 98 -5.98 -4.56 -11.68
N ILE A 99 -5.09 -3.71 -11.13
CA ILE A 99 -4.62 -3.83 -9.74
C ILE A 99 -5.80 -3.81 -8.77
N CYS A 100 -6.68 -2.79 -8.88
CA CYS A 100 -7.84 -2.62 -8.00
C CYS A 100 -8.79 -3.83 -8.00
N ARG A 101 -8.91 -4.52 -9.14
CA ARG A 101 -9.93 -5.56 -9.34
C ARG A 101 -9.42 -6.98 -9.05
N TYR A 102 -8.13 -7.23 -9.28
CA TYR A 102 -7.61 -8.62 -9.33
C TYR A 102 -6.40 -8.86 -8.43
N LEU A 103 -5.77 -7.83 -7.89
CA LEU A 103 -4.56 -7.96 -7.09
C LEU A 103 -4.75 -7.39 -5.68
N PRO A 104 -4.07 -7.96 -4.67
CA PRO A 104 -4.03 -7.36 -3.35
C PRO A 104 -3.31 -6.01 -3.44
N ARG A 105 -3.85 -4.97 -2.81
CA ARG A 105 -3.25 -3.63 -2.77
C ARG A 105 -2.33 -3.41 -1.56
N LYS A 106 -2.15 -4.45 -0.76
CA LYS A 106 -1.49 -4.43 0.55
C LYS A 106 -0.89 -5.80 0.86
N ARG A 107 0.33 -5.82 1.42
CA ARG A 107 0.98 -7.06 1.88
C ARG A 107 0.45 -7.59 3.21
N TYR A 108 -0.03 -6.72 4.10
CA TYR A 108 -0.67 -7.11 5.36
C TYR A 108 -2.19 -7.12 5.20
N GLN A 109 -2.76 -8.32 5.24
CA GLN A 109 -4.21 -8.51 5.18
C GLN A 109 -4.78 -8.67 6.60
N SER A 110 -5.86 -7.94 6.89
CA SER A 110 -6.67 -8.15 8.08
C SER A 110 -7.98 -8.78 7.63
N ASN A 111 -8.10 -10.10 7.81
CA ASN A 111 -9.28 -10.82 7.34
C ASN A 111 -10.47 -10.63 8.29
N VAL A 112 -10.24 -10.53 9.61
CA VAL A 112 -11.24 -10.12 10.63
C VAL A 112 -10.49 -9.71 11.91
N CYS A 113 -10.97 -8.71 12.67
CA CYS A 113 -10.53 -8.53 14.07
C CYS A 113 -10.95 -9.75 14.92
N PRO A 114 -10.14 -10.29 15.86
CA PRO A 114 -8.92 -9.77 16.44
C PRO A 114 -7.73 -10.76 16.31
N LEU A 115 -7.46 -11.33 15.13
CA LEU A 115 -6.42 -12.34 14.93
C LEU A 115 -5.61 -12.10 13.63
N PRO A 116 -4.40 -12.70 13.53
CA PRO A 116 -3.15 -12.00 13.20
C PRO A 116 -3.14 -11.44 11.78
N LEU A 117 -2.52 -10.26 11.64
CA LEU A 117 -2.21 -9.70 10.34
C LEU A 117 -1.42 -10.75 9.54
N ARG A 118 -2.01 -11.26 8.46
CA ARG A 118 -1.32 -12.19 7.58
C ARG A 118 -0.48 -11.38 6.62
N TYR A 119 0.83 -11.47 6.81
CA TYR A 119 1.78 -10.96 5.83
C TYR A 119 1.81 -11.89 4.61
N GLN A 120 1.82 -11.29 3.42
CA GLN A 120 2.13 -11.95 2.16
C GLN A 120 3.34 -11.24 1.55
N SER A 121 4.39 -12.00 1.26
CA SER A 121 5.53 -11.48 0.51
C SER A 121 5.11 -11.18 -0.94
N ILE A 122 5.91 -10.37 -1.65
CA ILE A 122 5.69 -10.10 -3.07
C ILE A 122 5.73 -11.42 -3.87
N ASP A 123 6.67 -12.31 -3.55
CA ASP A 123 6.79 -13.62 -4.18
C ASP A 123 5.56 -14.51 -3.98
N ASP A 124 4.97 -14.50 -2.77
CA ASP A 124 3.74 -15.25 -2.50
C ASP A 124 2.57 -14.72 -3.32
N ILE A 125 2.49 -13.40 -3.47
CA ILE A 125 1.46 -12.75 -4.28
C ILE A 125 1.66 -13.06 -5.77
N GLU A 126 2.89 -12.98 -6.28
CA GLU A 126 3.21 -13.37 -7.66
C GLU A 126 2.82 -14.83 -7.93
N LYS A 127 3.15 -15.75 -7.02
CA LYS A 127 2.79 -17.17 -7.15
C LYS A 127 1.28 -17.36 -7.14
N ALA A 128 0.55 -16.68 -6.24
CA ALA A 128 -0.91 -16.78 -6.17
C ALA A 128 -1.62 -16.20 -7.40
N HIS A 129 -0.99 -15.26 -8.11
CA HIS A 129 -1.55 -14.59 -9.29
C HIS A 129 -0.72 -14.81 -10.56
N GLN A 130 -0.02 -15.95 -10.62
CA GLN A 130 0.98 -16.23 -11.66
C GLN A 130 0.42 -16.12 -13.07
N THR A 131 -0.84 -16.52 -13.30
CA THR A 131 -1.50 -16.44 -14.61
C THR A 131 -1.61 -15.00 -15.10
N LEU A 132 -1.97 -14.07 -14.21
CA LEU A 132 -2.06 -12.64 -14.52
C LEU A 132 -0.66 -12.07 -14.79
N PHE A 133 0.30 -12.32 -13.91
CA PHE A 133 1.68 -11.86 -14.11
C PHE A 133 2.28 -12.38 -15.43
N ASN A 134 2.04 -13.65 -15.78
CA ASN A 134 2.51 -14.24 -17.03
C ASN A 134 1.88 -13.55 -18.26
N ALA A 135 0.58 -13.25 -18.22
CA ALA A 135 -0.10 -12.55 -19.31
C ALA A 135 0.53 -11.17 -19.58
N PHE A 136 0.77 -10.38 -18.53
CA PHE A 136 1.40 -9.06 -18.65
C PHE A 136 2.90 -9.14 -19.01
N LYS A 137 3.63 -10.15 -18.51
CA LYS A 137 5.03 -10.43 -18.92
C LYS A 137 5.12 -10.71 -20.43
N ILE A 138 4.18 -11.47 -20.99
CA ILE A 138 4.12 -11.76 -22.43
C ILE A 138 3.78 -10.50 -23.22
N GLN A 139 2.75 -9.75 -22.80
CA GLN A 139 2.34 -8.51 -23.48
C GLN A 139 3.47 -7.48 -23.52
N LYS A 140 4.20 -7.31 -22.42
CA LYS A 140 5.37 -6.42 -22.35
C LYS A 140 6.45 -6.81 -23.35
N ARG A 141 6.82 -8.11 -23.41
CA ARG A 141 7.80 -8.61 -24.39
C ARG A 141 7.38 -8.36 -25.84
N LEU A 142 6.11 -8.54 -26.16
CA LEU A 142 5.57 -8.29 -27.50
C LEU A 142 5.57 -6.79 -27.85
N GLY A 143 5.27 -5.92 -26.88
CA GLY A 143 5.36 -4.46 -27.02
C GLY A 143 6.79 -3.96 -27.22
N ASP A 144 7.76 -4.50 -26.47
CA ASP A 144 9.17 -4.13 -26.59
C ASP A 144 9.76 -4.62 -27.93
N SER A 145 9.35 -5.81 -28.39
CA SER A 145 9.80 -6.38 -29.68
C SER A 145 9.29 -5.60 -30.89
N THR A 146 8.12 -4.95 -30.78
CA THR A 146 7.54 -4.12 -31.85
C THR A 146 8.16 -2.72 -31.91
N LEU A 147 8.74 -2.22 -30.82
CA LEU A 147 9.51 -0.97 -30.79
C LEU A 147 10.93 -1.14 -31.37
N LEU A 148 11.53 -2.32 -31.29
CA LEU A 148 12.84 -2.63 -31.87
C LEU A 148 12.80 -2.97 -33.37
N ALA A 149 11.61 -3.16 -33.94
CA ALA A 149 11.41 -3.49 -35.36
C ALA A 149 11.05 -2.27 -36.23
N ARG A 150 11.23 -1.05 -35.70
CA ARG A 150 11.08 0.23 -36.41
C ARG A 150 12.40 0.99 -36.41
#